data_AF-A0A5J5BF49-F1
#
_entry.id   AF-A0A5J5BF49-F1
#
_cell.length_a   1.000
_cell.length_b   1.000
_cell.length_c   1.000
_cell.angle_alpha   90.00
_cell.angle_beta   90.00
_cell.angle_gamma   90.00
#
_symmetry.space_group_name_H-M   'P 1'
#
loop_
_entity.id
_entity.type
_entity.pdbx_description
1 polymer ?
#
loop_
_entity_poly.entity_id
_entity_poly.type
_entity_poly.pdbx_seq_one_letter_code
_entity_poly.pdbx_strand_id
1 'polypeptide(L)'
;MLPFTSRLRYKDDVYDRISKPVSWIYWVPINASCTSDLLSANDYKTPPTVMRTAVIPANGDRFLEFYWLPNDPSQQFYVYLHFAEVQDLRSDQLRKFDIFLNGDHWIKSLVPTKSPITVESRYSVSGEELTFLINMTSDSTFPPILNAAEIYMIKHFQQSPTNQDDVIAIKDNQSVYTVERNWQGDPCVPKEYLWDGLVCSDEGYNSPSIISL
;
A
#
# COMPACT_ATOMS: atom_id res chain seq x y z
N MET A 1 -2.28 -20.89 17.74
CA MET A 1 -2.92 -20.85 16.40
C MET A 1 -2.10 -19.87 15.58
N LEU A 2 -1.61 -20.30 14.41
CA LEU A 2 -0.30 -19.91 13.84
C LEU A 2 -0.14 -18.42 13.48
N PRO A 3 1.04 -17.81 13.73
CA PRO A 3 1.32 -16.43 13.37
C PRO A 3 1.66 -16.35 11.88
N PHE A 4 0.85 -15.66 11.08
CA PHE A 4 1.23 -15.37 9.69
C PHE A 4 2.25 -14.22 9.67
N THR A 5 3.54 -14.55 9.72
CA THR A 5 4.67 -13.61 9.67
C THR A 5 5.35 -13.53 8.30
N SER A 6 4.84 -14.21 7.27
CA SER A 6 5.43 -14.15 5.92
C SER A 6 5.02 -12.88 5.18
N ARG A 7 6.02 -12.06 4.81
CA ARG A 7 5.89 -11.03 3.78
C ARG A 7 5.41 -11.70 2.48
N LEU A 8 4.30 -11.25 1.93
CA LEU A 8 3.72 -11.79 0.71
C LEU A 8 4.05 -10.88 -0.47
N ARG A 9 4.54 -11.48 -1.55
CA ARG A 9 4.64 -10.85 -2.86
C ARG A 9 3.57 -11.45 -3.75
N TYR A 10 2.84 -10.60 -4.45
CA TYR A 10 1.77 -11.00 -5.35
C TYR A 10 2.29 -10.91 -6.78
N LYS A 11 2.21 -12.00 -7.55
CA LYS A 11 2.70 -12.04 -8.94
C LYS A 11 1.99 -11.04 -9.85
N ASP A 12 0.76 -10.69 -9.49
CA ASP A 12 -0.11 -9.72 -10.16
C ASP A 12 0.13 -8.28 -9.70
N ASP A 13 1.00 -8.03 -8.72
CA ASP A 13 1.39 -6.67 -8.34
C ASP A 13 2.45 -6.12 -9.30
N VAL A 14 2.01 -5.26 -10.22
CA VAL A 14 2.90 -4.58 -11.17
C VAL A 14 3.99 -3.72 -10.51
N TYR A 15 3.84 -3.36 -9.25
CA TYR A 15 4.81 -2.60 -8.48
C TYR A 15 5.65 -3.48 -7.53
N ASP A 16 5.48 -4.81 -7.58
CA ASP A 16 6.15 -5.81 -6.71
C ASP A 16 6.16 -5.40 -5.22
N ARG A 17 5.06 -4.77 -4.74
CA ARG A 17 4.99 -4.29 -3.36
C ARG A 17 4.93 -5.49 -2.43
N ILE A 18 5.66 -5.37 -1.32
CA ILE A 18 5.61 -6.36 -0.27
C ILE A 18 4.41 -6.07 0.63
N SER A 19 3.46 -6.99 0.66
CA SER A 19 2.33 -6.93 1.57
C SER A 19 2.68 -7.63 2.88
N LYS A 20 2.40 -6.98 4.01
CA LYS A 20 2.47 -7.60 5.33
C LYS A 20 1.04 -7.74 5.86
N PRO A 21 0.53 -8.97 6.05
CA PRO A 21 -0.76 -9.17 6.71
C PRO A 21 -0.69 -8.55 8.10
N VAL A 22 -1.62 -7.64 8.40
CA VAL A 22 -1.71 -7.02 9.70
C VAL A 22 -2.86 -7.66 10.45
N SER A 23 -2.57 -8.19 11.64
CA SER A 23 -3.57 -8.82 12.51
C SER A 23 -3.61 -8.08 13.83
N TRP A 24 -4.66 -7.28 14.03
CA TRP A 24 -4.97 -6.67 15.31
C TRP A 24 -5.97 -7.58 16.04
N ILE A 25 -5.87 -7.65 17.37
CA ILE A 25 -6.74 -8.54 18.19
C ILE A 25 -8.22 -8.25 17.97
N TYR A 26 -8.56 -7.00 17.64
CA TYR A 26 -9.94 -6.52 17.47
C TYR A 26 -10.40 -6.49 16.01
N TRP A 27 -9.67 -7.12 15.09
CA TRP A 27 -10.03 -7.17 13.67
C TRP A 27 -10.41 -8.59 13.27
N VAL A 28 -11.46 -8.70 12.45
CA VAL A 28 -11.90 -9.96 11.85
C VAL A 28 -11.66 -9.91 10.35
N PRO A 29 -10.84 -10.81 9.79
CA PRO A 29 -10.64 -10.89 8.36
C PRO A 29 -11.89 -11.48 7.68
N ILE A 30 -12.24 -10.92 6.54
CA ILE A 30 -13.32 -11.38 5.68
C ILE A 30 -12.84 -11.46 4.22
N ASN A 31 -13.47 -12.34 3.46
CA ASN A 31 -13.20 -12.52 2.04
C ASN A 31 -14.41 -12.10 1.23
N ALA A 32 -14.15 -11.65 0.00
CA ALA A 32 -15.18 -11.37 -0.97
C ALA A 32 -16.03 -12.61 -1.26
N SER A 33 -17.34 -12.41 -1.31
CA SER A 33 -18.29 -13.44 -1.71
C SER A 33 -18.14 -13.84 -3.19
N CYS A 34 -17.52 -12.99 -4.01
CA CYS A 34 -17.34 -13.22 -5.45
C CYS A 34 -16.01 -12.67 -5.98
N THR A 35 -15.43 -13.37 -6.96
CA THR A 35 -14.30 -12.89 -7.77
C THR A 35 -14.82 -12.00 -8.91
N SER A 36 -15.15 -10.76 -8.60
CA SER A 36 -15.57 -9.79 -9.62
C SER A 36 -14.35 -9.14 -10.28
N ASP A 37 -14.37 -9.02 -11.61
CA ASP A 37 -13.40 -8.23 -12.38
C ASP A 37 -13.40 -6.76 -11.93
N LEU A 38 -14.50 -6.29 -11.32
CA LEU A 38 -14.60 -4.93 -10.77
C LEU A 38 -13.56 -4.64 -9.68
N LEU A 39 -13.09 -5.65 -8.93
CA LEU A 39 -12.06 -5.47 -7.90
C LEU A 39 -10.68 -5.14 -8.50
N SER A 40 -10.50 -5.36 -9.80
CA SER A 40 -9.28 -4.99 -10.53
C SER A 40 -9.31 -3.57 -11.10
N ALA A 41 -10.47 -2.91 -11.09
CA ALA A 41 -10.65 -1.57 -11.62
C ALA A 41 -10.16 -0.51 -10.62
N ASN A 42 -8.84 -0.39 -10.45
CA ASN A 42 -8.25 0.66 -9.63
C ASN A 42 -7.00 1.29 -10.27
N ASP A 43 -6.92 2.62 -10.21
CA ASP A 43 -5.82 3.39 -10.82
C ASP A 43 -4.47 3.19 -10.11
N TYR A 44 -4.51 2.78 -8.84
CA TYR A 44 -3.34 2.51 -7.99
C TYR A 44 -2.77 1.10 -8.17
N LYS A 45 -3.37 0.34 -9.10
CA LYS A 45 -3.08 -1.05 -9.45
C LYS A 45 -2.86 -1.94 -8.23
N THR A 46 -3.59 -1.72 -7.14
CA THR A 46 -3.58 -2.60 -5.96
C THR A 46 -3.99 -4.01 -6.39
N PRO A 47 -3.26 -5.07 -5.99
CA PRO A 47 -3.54 -6.42 -6.49
C PRO A 47 -4.99 -6.83 -6.21
N PRO A 48 -5.71 -7.40 -7.19
CA PRO A 48 -7.07 -7.89 -6.99
C PRO A 48 -7.17 -8.91 -5.86
N THR A 49 -6.12 -9.69 -5.65
CA THR A 49 -5.99 -10.63 -4.53
C THR A 49 -6.06 -9.96 -3.17
N VAL A 50 -5.43 -8.79 -3.01
CA VAL A 50 -5.51 -7.96 -1.80
C VAL A 50 -6.91 -7.36 -1.67
N MET A 51 -7.46 -6.80 -2.74
CA MET A 51 -8.79 -6.18 -2.71
C MET A 51 -9.94 -7.17 -2.45
N ARG A 52 -9.73 -8.47 -2.68
CA ARG A 52 -10.69 -9.54 -2.30
C ARG A 52 -10.73 -9.81 -0.80
N THR A 53 -9.74 -9.37 -0.06
CA THR A 53 -9.69 -9.51 1.39
C THR A 53 -9.95 -8.17 2.04
N ALA A 54 -10.56 -8.21 3.22
CA ALA A 54 -10.74 -7.03 4.05
C ALA A 54 -10.76 -7.39 5.52
N VAL A 55 -10.68 -6.37 6.36
CA VAL A 55 -10.91 -6.47 7.80
C VAL A 55 -12.13 -5.65 8.18
N ILE A 56 -12.86 -6.16 9.18
CA ILE A 56 -13.93 -5.46 9.88
C ILE A 56 -13.67 -5.50 11.39
N PRO A 57 -14.27 -4.61 12.18
CA PRO A 57 -14.18 -4.67 13.64
C PRO A 57 -14.73 -6.00 14.18
N ALA A 58 -14.04 -6.55 15.18
CA ALA A 58 -14.51 -7.70 15.93
C ALA A 58 -15.74 -7.34 16.77
N ASN A 59 -16.54 -8.36 17.12
CA ASN A 59 -17.67 -8.24 18.03
C ASN A 59 -18.75 -7.19 17.64
N GLY A 60 -18.76 -6.72 16.39
CA GLY A 60 -19.68 -5.69 15.92
C GLY A 60 -19.33 -4.28 16.41
N ASP A 61 -18.06 -4.04 16.76
CA ASP A 61 -17.59 -2.70 17.09
C ASP A 61 -17.81 -1.71 15.94
N ARG A 62 -17.91 -0.43 16.32
CA ARG A 62 -18.30 0.64 15.39
C ARG A 62 -17.12 1.27 14.66
N PHE A 63 -15.89 0.86 14.96
CA PHE A 63 -14.70 1.48 14.39
C PHE A 63 -13.55 0.50 14.16
N LEU A 64 -12.71 0.80 13.17
CA LEU A 64 -11.38 0.23 13.02
C LEU A 64 -10.37 1.29 13.46
N GLU A 65 -9.43 0.91 14.32
CA GLU A 65 -8.33 1.77 14.73
C GLU A 65 -7.00 1.05 14.50
N PHE A 66 -6.03 1.78 13.97
CA PHE A 66 -4.64 1.35 13.86
C PHE A 66 -3.70 2.54 13.86
N TYR A 67 -2.41 2.28 14.03
CA TYR A 67 -1.40 3.32 14.02
C TYR A 67 -0.15 2.91 13.23
N TRP A 68 0.62 3.91 12.85
CA TRP A 68 1.98 3.77 12.32
C TRP A 68 2.94 4.54 13.22
N LEU A 69 4.03 3.89 13.62
CA LEU A 69 5.09 4.49 14.42
C LEU A 69 6.31 4.74 13.53
N PRO A 70 6.56 5.98 13.12
CA PRO A 70 7.81 6.37 12.48
C PRO A 70 9.02 6.10 13.38
N ASN A 71 10.17 5.83 12.79
CA ASN A 71 11.42 5.72 13.56
C ASN A 71 11.94 7.09 13.98
N ASP A 72 11.57 8.13 13.23
CA ASP A 72 11.91 9.53 13.48
C ASP A 72 10.65 10.38 13.20
N PRO A 73 10.19 11.23 14.14
CA PRO A 73 8.99 12.04 13.95
C PRO A 73 9.04 13.03 12.79
N SER A 74 10.24 13.36 12.30
CA SER A 74 10.44 14.24 11.13
C SER A 74 10.24 13.52 9.79
N GLN A 75 10.15 12.18 9.79
CA GLN A 75 9.86 11.42 8.58
C GLN A 75 8.49 11.79 8.04
N GLN A 76 8.46 12.03 6.74
CA GLN A 76 7.25 12.40 6.01
C GLN A 76 6.70 11.19 5.28
N PHE A 77 5.38 11.04 5.30
CA PHE A 77 4.69 9.89 4.71
C PHE A 77 3.55 10.34 3.79
N TYR A 78 3.33 9.59 2.71
CA TYR A 78 2.07 9.57 1.98
C TYR A 78 1.28 8.33 2.37
N VAL A 79 -0.01 8.49 2.58
CA VAL A 79 -0.90 7.41 3.01
C VAL A 79 -1.98 7.16 1.98
N TYR A 80 -2.22 5.88 1.69
CA TYR A 80 -3.27 5.39 0.82
C TYR A 80 -4.07 4.34 1.55
N LEU A 81 -5.39 4.51 1.64
CA LEU A 81 -6.32 3.54 2.20
C LEU A 81 -7.23 3.04 1.09
N HIS A 82 -7.30 1.73 0.90
CA HIS A 82 -8.05 1.09 -0.16
C HIS A 82 -9.29 0.39 0.40
N PHE A 83 -10.42 0.65 -0.26
CA PHE A 83 -11.74 0.19 0.15
C PHE A 83 -12.47 -0.44 -1.03
N ALA A 84 -13.09 -1.59 -0.81
CA ALA A 84 -14.09 -2.18 -1.68
C ALA A 84 -15.12 -2.91 -0.81
N GLU A 85 -16.39 -2.82 -1.19
CA GLU A 85 -17.44 -3.61 -0.57
C GLU A 85 -17.36 -5.05 -1.09
N VAL A 86 -16.92 -5.94 -0.21
CA VAL A 86 -16.67 -7.36 -0.51
C VAL A 86 -17.81 -8.26 -0.01
N GLN A 87 -18.75 -7.73 0.76
CA GLN A 87 -19.95 -8.44 1.20
C GLN A 87 -21.16 -8.03 0.35
N ASP A 88 -22.07 -8.97 0.08
CA ASP A 88 -23.32 -8.65 -0.59
C ASP A 88 -24.32 -8.03 0.40
N LEU A 89 -24.38 -6.70 0.40
CA LEU A 89 -25.35 -5.94 1.17
C LEU A 89 -26.72 -5.93 0.45
N ARG A 90 -27.80 -6.09 1.22
CA ARG A 90 -29.16 -5.91 0.72
C ARG A 90 -29.45 -4.43 0.47
N SER A 91 -30.53 -4.13 -0.26
CA SER A 91 -30.91 -2.76 -0.62
C SER A 91 -31.21 -1.84 0.58
N ASP A 92 -31.59 -2.42 1.72
CA ASP A 92 -31.85 -1.73 2.99
C ASP A 92 -30.61 -1.65 3.90
N GLN A 93 -29.48 -2.22 3.46
CA GLN A 93 -28.23 -2.26 4.19
C GLN A 93 -27.24 -1.25 3.61
N LEU A 94 -26.49 -0.59 4.49
CA LEU A 94 -25.55 0.47 4.15
C LEU A 94 -24.31 0.30 4.98
N ARG A 95 -23.15 0.34 4.33
CA ARG A 95 -21.87 0.59 4.99
C ARG A 95 -21.44 2.02 4.71
N LYS A 96 -21.36 2.84 5.75
CA LYS A 96 -20.90 4.20 5.65
C LYS A 96 -20.08 4.59 6.87
N PHE A 97 -18.95 5.24 6.63
CA PHE A 97 -18.01 5.59 7.69
C PHE A 97 -17.24 6.88 7.39
N ASP A 98 -16.76 7.48 8.47
CA ASP A 98 -15.83 8.60 8.48
C ASP A 98 -14.41 8.07 8.69
N ILE A 99 -13.41 8.77 8.14
CA ILE A 99 -12.00 8.46 8.33
C ILE A 99 -11.34 9.65 9.02
N PHE A 100 -10.59 9.37 10.08
CA PHE A 100 -9.80 10.34 10.82
C PHE A 100 -8.33 9.95 10.76
N LEU A 101 -7.48 10.96 10.64
CA LEU A 101 -6.02 10.84 10.69
C LEU A 101 -5.52 11.82 11.75
N ASN A 102 -4.84 11.32 12.77
CA ASN A 102 -4.35 12.11 13.91
C ASN A 102 -5.46 12.91 14.61
N GLY A 103 -6.67 12.35 14.67
CA GLY A 103 -7.85 13.00 15.23
C GLY A 103 -8.57 13.98 14.29
N ASP A 104 -7.93 14.38 13.18
CA ASP A 104 -8.55 15.27 12.19
C ASP A 104 -9.49 14.49 11.27
N HIS A 105 -10.67 15.07 11.00
CA HIS A 105 -11.68 14.46 10.14
C HIS A 105 -11.25 14.51 8.67
N TRP A 106 -10.53 13.48 8.25
CA TRP A 106 -9.88 13.40 6.96
C TRP A 106 -10.86 13.17 5.80
N ILE A 107 -11.74 12.16 5.91
CA ILE A 107 -12.79 11.88 4.91
C ILE A 107 -14.14 11.74 5.60
N LYS A 108 -15.16 12.36 5.01
CA LYS A 108 -16.53 12.33 5.53
C LYS A 108 -17.39 11.37 4.74
N SER A 109 -18.13 10.52 5.44
CA SER A 109 -19.25 9.73 4.89
C SER A 109 -18.88 8.92 3.64
N LEU A 110 -17.78 8.18 3.69
CA LEU A 110 -17.38 7.26 2.61
C LEU A 110 -18.32 6.06 2.57
N VAL A 111 -18.83 5.75 1.38
CA VAL A 111 -19.63 4.55 1.09
C VAL A 111 -18.85 3.70 0.08
N PRO A 112 -18.27 2.55 0.48
CA PRO A 112 -17.56 1.70 -0.45
C PRO A 112 -18.52 1.02 -1.42
N THR A 113 -18.04 0.72 -2.61
CA THR A 113 -18.77 -0.05 -3.63
C THR A 113 -17.96 -1.29 -4.02
N LYS A 114 -18.51 -2.14 -4.89
CA LYS A 114 -17.76 -3.30 -5.43
C LYS A 114 -16.56 -2.89 -6.29
N SER A 115 -16.54 -1.65 -6.79
CA SER A 115 -15.36 -1.06 -7.42
C SER A 115 -14.47 -0.40 -6.35
N PRO A 116 -13.16 -0.68 -6.35
CA PRO A 116 -12.22 -0.10 -5.40
C PRO A 116 -12.24 1.44 -5.38
N ILE A 117 -12.14 1.98 -4.18
CA ILE A 117 -11.92 3.40 -3.92
C ILE A 117 -10.64 3.52 -3.09
N THR A 118 -9.76 4.43 -3.48
CA THR A 118 -8.58 4.79 -2.71
C THR A 118 -8.74 6.18 -2.13
N VAL A 119 -8.48 6.31 -0.83
CA VAL A 119 -8.32 7.60 -0.16
C VAL A 119 -6.83 7.85 -0.02
N GLU A 120 -6.38 9.04 -0.42
CA GLU A 120 -4.96 9.40 -0.42
C GLU A 120 -4.69 10.72 0.29
N SER A 121 -3.51 10.83 0.90
CA SER A 121 -3.09 12.07 1.55
C SER A 121 -2.59 13.04 0.48
N ARG A 122 -3.22 14.22 0.38
CA ARG A 122 -2.81 15.25 -0.60
C ARG A 122 -1.46 15.87 -0.28
N TYR A 123 -1.10 15.88 0.99
CA TYR A 123 0.17 16.38 1.50
C TYR A 123 0.82 15.29 2.32
N SER A 124 2.13 15.40 2.51
CA SER A 124 2.84 14.51 3.40
C SER A 124 2.43 14.75 4.85
N VAL A 125 2.38 13.67 5.62
CA VAL A 125 2.06 13.66 7.05
C VAL A 125 3.25 13.17 7.85
N SER A 126 3.42 13.71 9.05
CA SER A 126 4.53 13.39 9.96
C SER A 126 4.08 13.52 11.41
N GLY A 127 4.80 12.91 12.33
CA GLY A 127 4.47 12.92 13.75
C GLY A 127 5.15 11.78 14.50
N GLU A 128 5.07 11.79 15.83
CA GLU A 128 5.56 10.67 16.67
C GLU A 128 4.77 9.38 16.41
N GLU A 129 3.49 9.52 16.10
CA GLU A 129 2.59 8.45 15.70
C GLU A 129 1.62 9.00 14.64
N LEU A 130 1.27 8.17 13.65
CA LEU A 130 0.14 8.42 12.77
C LEU A 130 -1.02 7.51 13.19
N THR A 131 -2.08 8.07 13.76
CA THR A 131 -3.25 7.33 14.25
C THR A 131 -4.38 7.40 13.23
N PHE A 132 -4.92 6.25 12.85
CA PHE A 132 -6.02 6.11 11.90
C PHE A 132 -7.25 5.56 12.60
N LEU A 133 -8.37 6.26 12.45
CA LEU A 133 -9.67 5.83 12.96
C LEU A 133 -10.68 5.84 11.83
N ILE A 134 -11.28 4.69 11.53
CA ILE A 134 -12.35 4.54 10.56
C ILE A 134 -13.62 4.25 11.36
N ASN A 135 -14.55 5.20 11.41
CA ASN A 135 -15.69 5.16 12.34
C ASN A 135 -17.02 5.11 11.60
N MET A 136 -17.88 4.17 11.99
CA MET A 136 -19.22 3.98 11.45
C MET A 136 -20.11 5.22 11.67
N THR A 137 -20.79 5.70 10.62
CA THR A 137 -21.77 6.79 10.77
C THR A 137 -23.04 6.30 11.48
N SER A 138 -23.84 7.22 12.01
CA SER A 138 -25.06 6.90 12.76
C SER A 138 -26.13 6.19 11.94
N ASP A 139 -26.15 6.40 10.63
CA ASP A 139 -27.11 5.83 9.67
C ASP A 139 -26.56 4.62 8.90
N SER A 140 -25.32 4.20 9.18
CA SER A 140 -24.79 2.95 8.67
C SER A 140 -25.47 1.78 9.39
N THR A 141 -25.64 0.65 8.72
CA THR A 141 -26.12 -0.62 9.33
C THR A 141 -25.02 -1.68 9.38
N PHE A 142 -23.89 -1.44 8.73
CA PHE A 142 -22.70 -2.28 8.77
C PHE A 142 -21.50 -1.53 9.36
N PRO A 143 -20.58 -2.25 10.05
CA PRO A 143 -19.37 -1.64 10.59
C PRO A 143 -18.43 -1.20 9.45
N PRO A 144 -17.40 -0.39 9.70
CA PRO A 144 -16.42 -0.02 8.69
C PRO A 144 -15.67 -1.24 8.14
N ILE A 145 -15.04 -1.04 6.98
CA ILE A 145 -14.25 -2.05 6.28
C ILE A 145 -12.94 -1.41 5.81
N LEU A 146 -11.87 -2.20 5.73
CA LEU A 146 -10.59 -1.79 5.15
C LEU A 146 -9.98 -2.97 4.38
N ASN A 147 -9.60 -2.76 3.12
CA ASN A 147 -9.00 -3.82 2.30
C ASN A 147 -7.47 -3.77 2.39
N ALA A 148 -6.89 -2.57 2.27
CA ALA A 148 -5.45 -2.37 2.40
C ALA A 148 -5.12 -0.95 2.86
N ALA A 149 -3.95 -0.80 3.47
CA ALA A 149 -3.33 0.47 3.78
C ALA A 149 -1.88 0.45 3.27
N GLU A 150 -1.50 1.49 2.54
CA GLU A 150 -0.13 1.72 2.08
C GLU A 150 0.39 3.01 2.70
N ILE A 151 1.57 2.95 3.32
CA ILE A 151 2.22 4.08 3.97
C ILE A 151 3.62 4.20 3.38
N TYR A 152 3.80 5.20 2.52
CA TYR A 152 5.05 5.43 1.81
C TYR A 152 5.84 6.53 2.52
N MET A 153 7.04 6.19 3.00
CA MET A 153 7.96 7.18 3.53
C MET A 153 8.66 7.92 2.39
N ILE A 154 8.70 9.24 2.47
CA ILE A 154 9.52 10.07 1.59
C ILE A 154 10.99 9.86 1.97
N LYS A 155 11.78 9.38 1.01
CA LYS A 155 13.24 9.33 1.11
C LYS A 155 13.82 10.48 0.29
N HIS A 156 14.54 11.38 0.97
CA HIS A 156 15.39 12.34 0.31
C HIS A 156 16.75 11.69 0.07
N PHE A 157 17.03 11.32 -1.17
CA PHE A 157 18.34 10.85 -1.56
C PHE A 157 19.24 12.06 -1.81
N GLN A 158 20.39 12.10 -1.15
CA GLN A 158 21.43 13.09 -1.47
C GLN A 158 22.14 12.73 -2.78
N GLN A 159 22.09 11.46 -3.18
CA GLN A 159 22.71 10.96 -4.41
C GLN A 159 21.77 11.16 -5.59
N SER A 160 22.33 11.59 -6.71
CA SER A 160 21.62 11.62 -7.98
C SER A 160 21.25 10.21 -8.42
N PRO A 161 20.11 10.02 -9.12
CA PRO A 161 19.74 8.73 -9.71
C PRO A 161 20.82 8.17 -10.64
N THR A 162 20.75 6.87 -10.93
CA THR A 162 21.61 6.21 -11.92
C THR A 162 21.57 6.94 -13.26
N ASN A 163 22.70 6.96 -13.97
CA ASN A 163 22.79 7.54 -15.30
C ASN A 163 21.65 7.02 -16.18
N GLN A 164 20.88 7.94 -16.77
CA GLN A 164 19.66 7.61 -17.49
C GLN A 164 19.90 6.70 -18.69
N ASP A 165 21.04 6.82 -19.37
CA ASP A 165 21.39 5.98 -20.52
C ASP A 165 21.62 4.52 -20.08
N ASP A 166 22.27 4.33 -18.93
CA ASP A 166 22.48 3.01 -18.33
C ASP A 166 21.15 2.39 -17.88
N VAL A 167 20.24 3.20 -17.31
CA VAL A 167 18.88 2.77 -16.92
C VAL A 167 18.09 2.29 -18.13
N ILE A 168 18.16 3.01 -19.25
CA ILE A 168 17.47 2.62 -20.49
C ILE A 168 18.07 1.31 -21.02
N ALA A 169 19.40 1.25 -21.14
CA ALA A 169 20.08 0.07 -21.69
C ALA A 169 19.81 -1.21 -20.88
N ILE A 170 19.83 -1.14 -19.55
CA ILE A 170 19.58 -2.33 -18.71
C ILE A 170 18.11 -2.76 -18.74
N LYS A 171 17.16 -1.82 -18.82
CA LYS A 171 15.73 -2.13 -18.94
C LYS A 171 15.39 -2.75 -20.29
N ASP A 172 16.02 -2.28 -21.37
CA ASP A 172 15.88 -2.90 -22.68
C ASP A 172 16.36 -4.35 -22.65
N ASN A 173 17.52 -4.62 -22.06
CA ASN A 173 18.03 -5.99 -21.87
C ASN A 173 17.07 -6.84 -21.01
N GLN A 174 16.56 -6.30 -19.90
CA GLN A 174 15.58 -6.98 -19.05
C GLN A 174 14.35 -7.41 -19.86
N SER A 175 13.86 -6.53 -20.74
CA SER A 175 12.69 -6.80 -21.59
C SER A 175 12.95 -7.88 -22.65
N VAL A 176 14.16 -7.91 -23.24
CA VAL A 176 14.53 -8.89 -24.26
C VAL A 176 14.75 -10.28 -23.66
N TYR A 177 15.43 -10.36 -22.51
CA TYR A 177 15.85 -11.63 -21.91
C TYR A 177 14.89 -12.16 -20.85
N THR A 178 13.76 -11.48 -20.60
CA THR A 178 12.76 -11.85 -19.58
C THR A 178 13.41 -12.16 -18.23
N VAL A 179 14.29 -11.27 -17.77
CA VAL A 179 15.05 -11.48 -16.54
C VAL A 179 14.12 -11.31 -15.32
N GLU A 180 13.83 -12.41 -14.64
CA GLU A 180 13.09 -12.42 -13.36
C GLU A 180 14.08 -12.29 -12.17
N ARG A 181 14.58 -11.06 -11.93
CA ARG A 181 15.40 -10.69 -10.75
C ARG A 181 14.74 -9.54 -9.98
N ASN A 182 15.38 -9.06 -8.91
CA ASN A 182 14.99 -7.85 -8.16
C ASN A 182 15.16 -6.53 -8.95
N TRP A 183 15.05 -6.57 -10.27
CA TRP A 183 15.35 -5.46 -11.17
C TRP A 183 14.10 -4.58 -11.36
N GLN A 184 13.77 -3.85 -10.30
CA GLN A 184 12.69 -2.87 -10.23
C GLN A 184 13.22 -1.59 -9.59
N GLY A 185 12.82 -0.43 -10.12
CA GLY A 185 13.27 0.89 -9.62
C GLY A 185 14.54 1.42 -10.27
N ASP A 186 15.38 2.08 -9.47
CA ASP A 186 16.69 2.60 -9.89
C ASP A 186 17.76 1.50 -9.70
N PRO A 187 18.63 1.24 -10.71
CA PRO A 187 19.55 0.11 -10.68
C PRO A 187 20.64 0.17 -9.61
N CYS A 188 21.11 1.38 -9.25
CA CYS A 188 22.27 1.56 -8.38
C CYS A 188 21.95 2.27 -7.05
N VAL A 189 20.85 3.02 -6.97
CA VAL A 189 20.53 3.88 -5.83
C VAL A 189 19.14 3.55 -5.26
N PRO A 190 19.00 3.47 -3.93
CA PRO A 190 20.05 3.53 -2.92
C PRO A 190 20.91 2.26 -2.90
N LYS A 191 22.18 2.37 -2.49
CA LYS A 191 23.15 1.24 -2.48
C LYS A 191 22.63 -0.02 -1.76
N GLU A 192 21.78 0.16 -0.75
CA GLU A 192 21.14 -0.90 0.02
C GLU A 192 20.17 -1.78 -0.81
N TYR A 193 19.67 -1.26 -1.94
CA TYR A 193 18.72 -1.90 -2.83
C TYR A 193 19.26 -1.99 -4.27
N LEU A 194 20.59 -1.94 -4.42
CA LEU A 194 21.26 -2.15 -5.70
C LEU A 194 20.81 -3.49 -6.31
N TRP A 195 20.53 -3.48 -7.61
CA TRP A 195 20.01 -4.67 -8.31
C TRP A 195 21.01 -5.83 -8.29
N ASP A 196 20.52 -7.04 -8.10
CA ASP A 196 21.36 -8.22 -7.95
C ASP A 196 22.14 -8.53 -9.24
N GLY A 197 23.46 -8.57 -9.08
CA GLY A 197 24.42 -8.82 -10.16
C GLY A 197 24.98 -7.55 -10.79
N LEU A 198 24.45 -6.36 -10.50
CA LEU A 198 25.04 -5.13 -10.98
C LEU A 198 26.29 -4.74 -10.17
N VAL A 199 27.25 -4.17 -10.87
CA VAL A 199 28.30 -3.37 -10.25
C VAL A 199 28.16 -1.95 -10.77
N CYS A 200 27.94 -1.00 -9.87
CA CYS A 200 27.81 0.42 -10.21
C CYS A 200 29.03 1.20 -9.73
N SER A 201 29.34 2.30 -10.43
CA SER A 201 30.40 3.22 -10.00
C SER A 201 30.02 3.94 -8.70
N ASP A 202 31.04 4.32 -7.92
CA ASP A 202 30.85 5.10 -6.69
C ASP A 202 31.24 6.56 -6.94
N GLU A 203 30.30 7.34 -7.45
CA GLU A 203 30.52 8.76 -7.81
C GLU A 203 30.08 9.73 -6.69
N GLY A 204 29.99 9.23 -5.44
CA GLY A 204 29.54 10.01 -4.30
C GLY A 204 28.08 10.45 -4.43
N TYR A 205 27.85 11.75 -4.65
CA TYR A 205 26.52 12.34 -4.86
C TYR A 205 26.11 12.45 -6.34
N ASN A 206 27.04 12.22 -7.27
CA ASN A 206 26.75 12.26 -8.69
C ASN A 206 26.07 10.97 -9.15
N SER A 207 25.48 11.00 -10.33
CA SER A 207 24.80 9.85 -10.92
C SER A 207 25.79 8.68 -11.13
N PRO A 208 25.59 7.53 -10.48
CA PRO A 208 26.41 6.35 -10.73
C PRO A 208 26.10 5.76 -12.11
N SER A 209 27.07 5.05 -12.67
CA SER A 209 26.94 4.31 -13.92
C SER A 209 27.07 2.81 -13.69
N ILE A 210 26.39 2.01 -14.52
CA ILE A 210 26.50 0.55 -14.48
C ILE A 210 27.81 0.13 -15.16
N ILE A 211 28.71 -0.48 -14.41
CA ILE A 211 30.02 -0.92 -14.91
C ILE A 211 29.97 -2.36 -15.42
N SER A 212 29.16 -3.23 -14.80
CA SER A 212 29.02 -4.63 -15.23
C SER A 212 27.75 -5.32 -14.71
N LEU A 213 27.45 -6.49 -15.30
CA LEU A 213 26.34 -7.42 -15.02
C LEU A 213 26.84 -8.83 -14.67
#